data_AF-A0AAW0SH02-F1
#
_entry.id   AF-A0AAW0SH02-F1
#
_cell.length_a   1.000
_cell.length_b   1.000
_cell.length_c   1.000
_cell.angle_alpha   90.00
_cell.angle_beta   90.00
_cell.angle_gamma   90.00
#
_symmetry.space_group_name_H-M   'P 1'
#
loop_
_entity.id
_entity.type
_entity.pdbx_description
1 polymer ?
#
loop_
_entity_poly.entity_id
_entity_poly.type
_entity_poly.pdbx_seq_one_letter_code
_entity_poly.pdbx_strand_id
1 'polypeptide(L)' 'MKLLPESSGFEAINSALNIETVDASIMGRLESYSCKMVGQEKALYKRFHSFSGLSDMQALSPPQSMMEASSPHSHAKYV' A
#
# COMPACT_ATOMS: atom_id res chain seq x y z
N MET A 1 2.21 -12.74 8.27
CA MET A 1 2.66 -11.68 7.35
C MET A 1 3.67 -12.28 6.38
N LYS A 2 3.72 -11.84 5.12
CA LYS A 2 4.80 -12.21 4.18
C LYS A 2 5.73 -11.02 4.00
N LEU A 3 7.00 -11.19 4.38
CA LEU A 3 8.05 -10.24 4.04
C LEU A 3 8.17 -10.17 2.53
N LEU A 4 8.05 -8.96 2.00
CA LEU A 4 8.27 -8.70 0.59
C LEU A 4 9.76 -8.47 0.33
N PRO A 5 10.28 -8.79 -0.87
CA PRO A 5 11.67 -8.55 -1.20
C PRO A 5 12.06 -7.08 -0.96
N GLU A 6 13.25 -6.86 -0.43
CA GLU A 6 13.80 -5.52 -0.31
C GLU A 6 14.01 -4.93 -1.71
N SER A 7 13.56 -3.70 -1.91
CA SER A 7 13.88 -2.92 -3.11
C SER A 7 15.13 -2.10 -2.84
N SER A 8 15.85 -1.71 -3.90
CA SER A 8 17.00 -0.80 -3.79
C SER A 8 16.66 0.52 -3.08
N GLY A 9 15.40 0.97 -3.17
CA GLY A 9 14.91 2.12 -2.43
C GLY A 9 14.85 1.89 -0.91
N PHE A 10 14.46 0.70 -0.46
CA PHE A 10 14.43 0.39 0.98
C PHE A 10 15.83 0.28 1.56
N GLU A 11 16.77 -0.29 0.80
CA GLU A 11 18.17 -0.35 1.21
C GLU A 11 18.76 1.05 1.42
N ALA A 12 18.54 1.97 0.47
CA ALA A 12 18.99 3.36 0.59
C ALA A 12 18.38 4.06 1.81
N ILE A 13 17.08 3.86 2.07
CA ILE A 13 16.39 4.43 3.23
C ILE A 13 16.92 3.82 4.53
N ASN A 14 17.10 2.49 4.59
CA ASN A 14 17.62 1.80 5.76
C ASN A 14 19.03 2.25 6.11
N SER A 15 19.86 2.51 5.09
CA SER A 15 21.19 3.09 5.29
C SER A 15 21.09 4.50 5.88
N ALA A 16 20.21 5.36 5.34
CA ALA A 16 20.04 6.75 5.80
C ALA A 16 19.40 6.87 7.20
N LEU A 17 18.60 5.89 7.62
CA LEU A 17 17.94 5.86 8.93
C LEU A 17 18.88 5.43 10.06
N ASN A 18 20.08 4.96 9.74
CA ASN A 18 21.10 4.60 10.72
C ASN A 18 22.10 5.75 10.84
N ILE A 19 21.92 6.55 11.88
CA ILE A 19 22.70 7.77 12.12
C ILE A 19 23.51 7.56 13.40
N GLU A 20 24.82 7.70 13.30
CA GLU A 20 25.74 7.64 14.43
C GLU A 20 26.39 9.00 14.64
N THR A 21 26.22 9.55 15.84
CA THR A 21 26.93 10.73 16.33
C THR A 21 27.89 10.33 17.44
N VAL A 22 28.68 11.26 17.93
CA VAL A 22 29.67 10.99 18.99
C VAL A 22 29.02 10.56 20.32
N ASP A 23 27.79 11.01 20.55
CA ASP A 23 27.06 10.89 21.81
C ASP A 23 25.77 10.05 21.71
N ALA A 24 25.32 9.75 20.50
CA ALA A 24 24.07 9.02 20.29
C ALA A 24 24.10 8.18 19.01
N SER A 25 23.23 7.17 18.98
CA SER A 25 22.97 6.37 17.79
C SER A 25 21.46 6.25 17.60
N ILE A 26 21.01 6.55 16.39
CA ILE A 26 19.64 6.34 15.94
C ILE A 26 19.69 5.18 14.95
N MET A 27 18.97 4.11 15.25
CA MET A 27 18.83 2.96 14.37
C MET A 27 17.38 2.87 13.90
N GLY A 28 17.19 2.84 12.58
CA GLY A 28 15.88 2.70 11.98
C GLY A 28 15.87 1.66 10.87
N ARG A 29 14.76 0.94 10.73
CA ARG A 29 14.58 -0.06 9.67
C ARG A 29 13.18 0.02 9.09
N LEU A 30 13.13 0.16 7.77
CA LEU A 30 11.97 0.07 6.91
C LEU A 30 11.91 -1.33 6.29
N GLU A 31 10.79 -2.00 6.52
CA GLU A 31 10.51 -3.33 6.00
C GLU A 31 9.09 -3.35 5.43
N SER A 32 8.89 -4.00 4.28
CA SER A 32 7.55 -4.15 3.70
C SER A 32 7.00 -5.54 3.96
N TYR A 33 5.81 -5.56 4.53
CA TYR A 33 5.06 -6.78 4.78
C TYR A 33 3.71 -6.71 4.08
N SER A 34 3.34 -7.82 3.44
CA SER A 34 1.95 -8.04 3.04
C SER A 34 1.21 -8.86 4.10
N CYS A 35 0.02 -8.38 4.49
CA CYS A 35 -0.88 -9.15 5.32
C CYS A 35 -1.53 -10.23 4.47
N LYS A 36 -1.41 -11.49 4.90
CA LYS A 36 -2.17 -12.57 4.28
C LYS A 36 -3.52 -12.62 4.97
N MET A 37 -4.61 -12.50 4.23
CA MET A 37 -5.97 -12.57 4.78
C MET A 37 -6.42 -14.02 5.01
N VAL A 38 -5.58 -14.81 5.70
CA VAL A 38 -5.81 -16.23 5.98
C VAL A 38 -5.56 -16.51 7.46
N GLY A 39 -6.08 -17.64 7.95
CA GLY A 39 -5.77 -18.15 9.29
C GLY A 39 -5.90 -17.13 10.43
N GLN A 40 -4.82 -17.03 11.22
CA GLN A 40 -4.76 -16.19 12.41
C GLN A 40 -4.81 -14.69 12.07
N GLU A 41 -4.17 -14.26 10.97
CA GLU A 41 -4.22 -12.86 10.53
C GLU A 41 -5.64 -12.43 10.17
N LYS A 42 -6.44 -13.32 9.57
CA LYS A 42 -7.88 -13.08 9.31
C LYS A 42 -8.68 -12.93 10.61
N ALA A 43 -8.36 -13.73 11.64
CA ALA A 43 -9.03 -13.64 12.95
C ALA A 43 -8.68 -12.34 13.67
N LEU A 44 -7.41 -11.91 13.63
CA LEU A 44 -6.95 -10.63 14.17
C LEU A 44 -7.58 -9.46 13.40
N TYR A 45 -7.58 -9.50 12.07
CA TYR A 45 -8.24 -8.50 11.24
C TYR A 45 -9.70 -8.35 11.64
N LYS A 46 -10.46 -9.45 11.73
CA LYS A 46 -11.86 -9.40 12.17
C LYS A 46 -12.00 -8.80 13.56
N ARG A 47 -11.18 -9.21 14.54
CA ARG A 47 -11.26 -8.73 15.93
C ARG A 47 -10.98 -7.23 16.06
N PHE A 48 -10.01 -6.71 15.31
CA PHE A 48 -9.63 -5.30 15.39
C PHE A 48 -10.48 -4.39 14.48
N HIS A 49 -11.02 -4.92 13.38
CA HIS A 49 -11.93 -4.18 12.48
C HIS A 49 -13.42 -4.40 12.77
N SER A 50 -13.83 -5.35 13.63
CA SER A 50 -15.22 -5.49 14.05
C SER A 50 -15.67 -4.39 15.01
N PHE A 51 -14.75 -3.53 15.46
CA PHE A 51 -15.02 -2.37 16.30
C PHE A 51 -15.24 -1.11 15.47
N SER A 52 -16.19 -1.15 14.53
CA SER A 52 -16.79 0.06 13.97
C SER A 52 -18.20 -0.24 13.49
N GLY A 53 -19.19 0.25 14.26
CA GLY A 53 -20.57 0.38 13.79
C GLY A 53 -20.71 1.47 12.72
N LEU A 54 -19.87 1.47 11.68
CA LEU A 54 -19.94 2.35 10.52
C LEU A 54 -19.62 1.53 9.27
N SER A 55 -20.50 0.57 9.01
CA SER A 55 -20.61 -0.18 7.77
C SER A 55 -21.24 0.69 6.69
N ASP A 56 -20.61 1.79 6.29
CA ASP A 56 -20.99 2.55 5.08
C ASP A 56 -19.79 3.36 4.55
N MET A 57 -18.79 2.67 4.00
CA MET A 57 -17.89 3.29 3.02
C MET A 57 -18.67 3.49 1.71
N GLN A 58 -19.51 4.53 1.66
CA GLN A 58 -20.19 4.91 0.44
C GLN A 58 -19.23 5.70 -0.46
N ALA A 59 -18.99 5.23 -1.68
CA ALA A 59 -18.20 5.97 -2.67
C ALA A 59 -19.06 7.08 -3.29
N LEU A 60 -18.68 8.35 -3.08
CA LEU A 60 -19.39 9.54 -3.57
C LEU A 60 -18.85 10.04 -4.94
N SER A 61 -18.63 9.14 -5.90
CA SER A 61 -18.19 9.54 -7.25
C SER A 61 -19.38 9.96 -8.13
N PRO A 62 -19.26 10.98 -9.00
CA PRO A 62 -20.34 11.43 -9.88
C PRO A 62 -20.76 10.36 -10.93
N PRO A 63 -22.02 10.37 -11.42
CA PRO A 63 -22.50 9.38 -12.38
C PRO A 63 -21.76 9.46 -13.73
N GLN A 64 -21.21 8.34 -14.20
CA GLN A 64 -20.38 8.25 -15.41
C GLN A 64 -21.14 8.35 -16.74
N SER A 65 -22.44 8.66 -16.74
CA SER A 65 -23.30 8.57 -17.93
C SER A 65 -23.11 9.68 -18.97
N MET A 66 -22.20 10.65 -18.77
CA MET A 66 -22.05 11.79 -19.70
C MET A 66 -20.69 11.89 -20.40
N MET A 67 -19.80 10.90 -20.26
CA MET A 67 -18.48 10.91 -20.90
C MET A 67 -18.40 9.98 -22.12
N GLU A 68 -19.51 9.81 -22.86
CA GLU A 68 -19.51 9.28 -24.22
C GLU A 68 -19.70 10.45 -25.21
N ALA A 69 -18.60 11.05 -25.68
CA ALA A 69 -18.50 11.59 -27.04
C ALA A 69 -17.11 12.20 -27.28
N SER A 70 -16.46 11.70 -28.34
CA SER A 70 -15.31 12.26 -29.07
C SER A 70 -13.89 11.93 -28.55
N SER A 71 -13.30 10.89 -29.13
CA SER A 71 -11.84 10.78 -29.30
C SER A 71 -11.52 10.28 -30.71
N PRO A 72 -10.88 11.09 -31.58
CA PRO A 72 -10.23 10.61 -32.80
C PRO A 72 -8.70 10.53 -32.59
N HIS A 73 -8.08 9.59 -33.32
CA HIS A 73 -6.63 9.28 -33.41
C HIS A 73 -6.08 8.32 -32.34
N SER A 74 -5.25 7.33 -32.64
CA SER A 74 -4.94 6.52 -33.83
C SER A 74 -3.96 5.44 -33.35
N HIS A 75 -3.92 4.29 -34.04
CA HIS A 75 -2.72 3.45 -34.27
C HIS A 75 -1.98 2.83 -33.05
N ALA A 76 -1.42 1.63 -33.10
CA ALA A 76 -1.42 0.49 -34.02
C ALA A 76 -0.49 -0.58 -33.41
N LYS A 77 -0.94 -1.84 -33.48
CA LYS A 77 -0.16 -3.08 -33.76
C LYS A 77 0.93 -3.57 -32.80
N TYR A 78 0.74 -4.81 -32.32
CA TYR A 78 1.42 -6.08 -32.66
C TYR A 78 0.74 -7.13 -31.74
N VAL A 79 -0.02 -8.13 -32.20
CA VAL A 79 0.25 -9.28 -33.09
C VAL A 79 -0.99 -9.62 -33.90
#